data_AF-A0A7W9ULG4-F1
#
_entry.id   AF-A0A7W9ULG4-F1
#
_cell.length_a   1.000
_cell.length_b   1.000
_cell.length_c   1.000
_cell.angle_alpha   90.00
_cell.angle_beta   90.00
_cell.angle_gamma   90.00
#
_symmetry.space_group_name_H-M   'P 1'
#
loop_
_entity.id
_entity.type
_entity.pdbx_description
1 polymer ?
#
loop_
_entity_poly.entity_id
_entity_poly.type
_entity_poly.pdbx_seq_one_letter_code
_entity_poly.pdbx_strand_id
1 'polypeptide(L)'
;MQGDGLGGLRPSDLLLFGAVVAAAIGYAEGGLLARELGAWQTVSWALVLAAPLMIALTVASALRHHPGGGPSAWFAFAYLAVVSMYLGFFAWYRGLAIGPMSRVSQVQLVQPVLTIGWAALLLHEDLTWPTVVGGLAVIACAATTVRARVRTKSVRVERDS
;
A
#
# COMPACT_ATOMS: atom_id res chain seq x y z
N MET A 1 -21.39 10.36 0.75
CA MET A 1 -21.34 10.74 -0.68
C MET A 1 -20.44 11.97 -0.80
N GLN A 2 -19.17 11.80 -1.20
CA GLN A 2 -18.27 12.92 -1.50
C GLN A 2 -17.69 12.68 -2.90
N GLY A 3 -18.45 13.07 -3.91
CA GLY A 3 -18.05 13.12 -5.31
C GLY A 3 -18.64 14.38 -5.89
N ASP A 4 -18.20 15.53 -5.39
CA ASP A 4 -18.75 16.81 -5.77
C ASP A 4 -17.88 17.45 -6.85
N GLY A 5 -18.34 17.23 -8.10
CA GLY A 5 -17.90 17.93 -9.32
C GLY A 5 -16.51 17.60 -9.83
N LEU A 6 -16.26 17.91 -11.11
CA LEU A 6 -14.91 18.14 -11.65
C LEU A 6 -14.30 19.41 -11.01
N GLY A 7 -14.26 19.44 -9.68
CA GLY A 7 -13.83 20.57 -8.86
C GLY A 7 -12.31 20.61 -8.82
N GLY A 8 -11.75 21.80 -8.99
CA GLY A 8 -10.30 22.02 -9.10
C GLY A 8 -9.47 21.47 -7.95
N LEU A 9 -8.15 21.49 -8.14
CA LEU A 9 -7.14 20.98 -7.21
C LEU A 9 -7.43 21.41 -5.76
N ARG A 10 -7.75 20.44 -4.90
CA ARG A 10 -7.93 20.67 -3.46
C ARG A 10 -6.61 20.46 -2.72
N PRO A 11 -6.41 21.10 -1.56
CA PRO A 11 -5.24 20.82 -0.71
C PRO A 11 -5.08 19.35 -0.32
N SER A 12 -6.19 18.62 -0.20
CA SER A 12 -6.21 17.16 0.02
C SER A 12 -5.52 16.40 -1.11
N ASP A 13 -5.64 16.86 -2.35
CA ASP A 13 -5.09 16.20 -3.52
C ASP A 13 -3.56 16.36 -3.55
N LEU A 14 -3.07 17.53 -3.13
CA LEU A 14 -1.64 17.78 -2.95
C LEU A 14 -1.04 16.94 -1.82
N LEU A 15 -1.76 16.81 -0.69
CA LEU A 15 -1.34 15.93 0.41
C LEU A 15 -1.33 14.47 -0.02
N LEU A 16 -2.34 14.02 -0.77
CA LEU A 16 -2.39 12.66 -1.33
C LEU A 16 -1.23 12.43 -2.29
N PHE A 17 -0.96 13.37 -3.19
CA PHE A 17 0.17 13.29 -4.12
C PHE A 17 1.50 13.21 -3.36
N GLY A 18 1.70 14.07 -2.36
CA GLY A 18 2.87 14.04 -1.48
C GLY A 18 3.03 12.71 -0.75
N ALA A 19 1.93 12.15 -0.24
CA ALA A 19 1.92 10.84 0.42
C ALA A 19 2.31 9.71 -0.54
N VAL A 20 1.83 9.73 -1.79
CA VAL A 20 2.21 8.75 -2.82
C VAL A 20 3.70 8.84 -3.15
N VAL A 21 4.24 10.06 -3.31
CA VAL A 21 5.67 10.26 -3.57
C VAL A 21 6.52 9.78 -2.39
N ALA A 22 6.15 10.16 -1.17
CA ALA A 22 6.85 9.72 0.04
C ALA A 22 6.82 8.19 0.20
N ALA A 23 5.67 7.56 -0.05
CA ALA A 23 5.53 6.10 0.00
C ALA A 23 6.39 5.42 -1.08
N ALA A 24 6.43 5.94 -2.30
CA ALA A 24 7.24 5.39 -3.38
C ALA A 24 8.75 5.45 -3.06
N ILE A 25 9.22 6.58 -2.53
CA ILE A 25 10.62 6.75 -2.08
C ILE A 25 10.91 5.78 -0.92
N GLY A 26 10.05 5.76 0.10
CA GLY A 26 10.22 4.89 1.26
C GLY A 26 10.29 3.40 0.88
N TYR A 27 9.48 2.95 -0.08
CA TYR A 27 9.54 1.57 -0.58
C TYR A 27 10.79 1.28 -1.41
N ALA A 28 11.23 2.23 -2.25
CA ALA A 28 12.45 2.06 -3.04
C ALA A 28 13.69 1.95 -2.14
N GLU A 29 13.87 2.94 -1.25
CA GLU A 29 14.99 3.00 -0.30
C GLU A 29 14.94 1.85 0.70
N GLY A 30 13.77 1.55 1.24
CA GLY A 30 13.61 0.42 2.15
C GLY A 30 13.92 -0.92 1.46
N GLY A 31 13.55 -1.08 0.19
CA GLY A 31 13.88 -2.28 -0.58
C GLY A 31 15.40 -2.45 -0.78
N LEU A 32 16.12 -1.34 -0.98
CA LEU A 32 17.59 -1.33 -1.04
C LEU A 32 18.20 -1.66 0.32
N LEU A 33 17.78 -0.99 1.39
CA LEU A 33 18.23 -1.24 2.76
C LEU A 33 17.97 -2.68 3.21
N ALA A 34 16.85 -3.28 2.80
CA ALA A 34 16.54 -4.67 3.11
C ALA A 34 17.47 -5.69 2.44
N ARG A 35 18.16 -5.30 1.36
CA ARG A 35 19.19 -6.13 0.71
C ARG A 35 20.53 -6.07 1.44
N GLU A 36 20.81 -4.95 2.11
CA GLU A 36 22.08 -4.71 2.83
C GLU A 36 21.99 -5.15 4.31
N LEU A 37 20.96 -4.71 5.02
CA LEU A 37 20.75 -4.96 6.45
C LEU A 37 19.89 -6.21 6.70
N GLY A 38 19.10 -6.63 5.72
CA GLY A 38 18.11 -7.69 5.88
C GLY A 38 16.73 -7.16 6.32
N ALA A 39 15.70 -7.78 5.77
CA ALA A 39 14.31 -7.32 5.86
C ALA A 39 13.80 -7.04 7.28
N TRP A 40 14.12 -7.91 8.24
CA TRP A 40 13.63 -7.74 9.62
C TRP A 40 14.29 -6.56 10.33
N GLN A 41 15.56 -6.28 10.04
CA GLN A 41 16.30 -5.16 10.62
C GLN A 41 15.81 -3.84 10.05
N THR A 42 15.63 -3.78 8.72
CA THR A 42 15.10 -2.58 8.05
C THR A 42 13.75 -2.16 8.61
N VAL A 43 12.81 -3.10 8.76
CA VAL A 43 11.48 -2.81 9.31
C VAL A 43 11.55 -2.41 10.79
N SER A 44 12.34 -3.12 11.59
CA SER A 44 12.46 -2.84 13.03
C SER A 44 13.07 -1.47 13.28
N TRP A 45 14.15 -1.11 12.57
CA TRP A 45 14.76 0.22 12.69
C TRP A 45 13.85 1.32 12.17
N ALA A 46 13.12 1.11 11.08
CA ALA A 46 12.13 2.06 10.60
C ALA A 46 11.04 2.33 11.65
N LEU A 47 10.56 1.29 12.35
CA LEU A 47 9.59 1.45 13.44
C LEU A 47 10.18 2.19 14.64
N VAL A 48 11.40 1.86 15.05
CA VAL A 48 12.08 2.56 16.16
C VAL A 48 12.25 4.05 15.84
N LEU A 49 12.62 4.39 14.61
CA LEU A 49 12.78 5.78 14.17
C LEU A 49 11.43 6.51 14.04
N ALA A 50 10.38 5.83 13.60
CA ALA A 50 9.04 6.41 13.48
C ALA A 50 8.30 6.51 14.82
N ALA A 51 8.65 5.69 15.81
CA ALA A 51 7.95 5.58 17.09
C ALA A 51 7.80 6.91 17.84
N PRO A 52 8.83 7.78 17.99
CA PRO A 52 8.68 9.03 18.75
C PRO A 52 7.64 9.96 18.13
N LEU A 53 7.66 10.10 16.80
CA LEU A 53 6.69 10.90 16.07
C LEU A 53 5.28 10.31 16.18
N MET A 54 5.15 8.99 15.99
CA MET A 54 3.86 8.30 16.08
C MET A 54 3.27 8.35 17.50
N ILE A 55 4.10 8.23 18.54
CA ILE A 55 3.67 8.38 19.94
C ILE A 55 3.19 9.81 20.18
N ALA A 56 3.93 10.83 19.74
CA ALA A 56 3.52 12.22 19.90
C ALA A 56 2.17 12.51 19.21
N LEU A 57 1.97 12.02 17.98
CA LEU A 57 0.71 12.14 17.25
C LEU A 57 -0.42 11.37 17.93
N THR A 58 -0.14 10.16 18.44
CA THR A 58 -1.13 9.33 19.15
C THR A 58 -1.60 10.02 20.43
N VAL A 59 -0.66 10.56 21.23
CA VAL A 59 -0.99 11.32 22.44
C VAL A 59 -1.79 12.58 22.10
N ALA A 60 -1.35 13.36 21.11
CA ALA A 60 -2.07 14.55 20.67
C ALA A 60 -3.50 14.24 20.20
N SER A 61 -3.69 13.11 19.51
CA SER A 61 -5.01 12.62 19.09
C SER A 61 -5.84 12.16 20.30
N ALA A 62 -5.25 11.40 21.21
CA ALA A 62 -5.92 10.86 22.40
C ALA A 62 -6.43 11.96 23.34
N LEU A 63 -5.71 13.09 23.41
CA LEU A 63 -6.14 14.28 24.17
C LEU A 63 -7.41 14.94 23.59
N ARG A 64 -7.66 14.79 22.28
CA ARG A 64 -8.87 15.33 21.64
C ARG A 64 -9.99 14.30 21.60
N HIS A 65 -9.64 13.02 21.40
CA HIS A 65 -10.56 11.91 21.21
C HIS A 65 -10.06 10.72 22.03
N HIS A 66 -10.78 10.40 23.11
CA HIS A 66 -10.37 9.31 23.98
C HIS A 66 -10.43 7.97 23.21
N PRO A 67 -9.36 7.14 23.25
CA PRO A 67 -9.37 5.83 22.61
C PRO A 67 -10.52 4.99 23.17
N GLY A 68 -11.47 4.61 22.31
CA GLY A 68 -12.58 3.73 22.63
C GLY A 68 -12.45 2.38 21.93
N GLY A 69 -13.19 1.39 22.39
CA GLY A 69 -13.26 0.07 21.77
C GLY A 69 -13.38 -1.06 22.79
N GLY A 70 -14.21 -2.07 22.50
CA GLY A 70 -14.29 -3.28 23.31
C GLY A 70 -13.04 -4.17 23.14
N PRO A 71 -12.93 -5.25 23.94
CA PRO A 71 -11.78 -6.17 23.86
C PRO A 71 -11.54 -6.71 22.45
N SER A 72 -12.60 -6.99 21.68
CA SER A 72 -12.50 -7.46 20.30
C SER A 72 -11.80 -6.46 19.36
N ALA A 73 -12.09 -5.16 19.48
CA ALA A 73 -11.44 -4.13 18.68
C ALA A 73 -9.95 -4.03 19.00
N TRP A 74 -9.58 -4.14 20.27
CA TRP A 74 -8.17 -4.18 20.69
C TRP A 74 -7.43 -5.43 20.20
N PHE A 75 -8.07 -6.60 20.24
CA PHE A 75 -7.50 -7.83 19.67
C PHE A 75 -7.33 -7.72 18.15
N ALA A 76 -8.32 -7.19 17.43
CA ALA A 76 -8.21 -6.95 16.00
C ALA A 76 -7.09 -5.97 15.67
N PHE A 77 -6.96 -4.88 16.45
CA PHE A 77 -5.87 -3.92 16.31
C PHE A 77 -4.50 -4.56 16.57
N ALA A 78 -4.35 -5.33 17.65
CA ALA A 78 -3.11 -6.02 17.98
C ALA A 78 -2.73 -7.05 16.91
N TYR A 79 -3.70 -7.83 16.43
CA TYR A 79 -3.50 -8.78 15.33
C TYR A 79 -3.03 -8.07 14.06
N LEU A 80 -3.72 -6.98 13.68
CA LEU A 80 -3.38 -6.19 12.50
C LEU A 80 -1.97 -5.60 12.63
N ALA A 81 -1.62 -5.03 13.78
CA ALA A 81 -0.32 -4.41 14.02
C ALA A 81 0.84 -5.42 13.99
N VAL A 82 0.70 -6.53 14.72
CA VAL A 82 1.79 -7.51 14.89
C VAL A 82 1.88 -8.47 13.72
N VAL A 83 0.77 -9.13 13.37
CA VAL A 83 0.78 -10.20 12.37
C VAL A 83 0.79 -9.60 10.96
N SER A 84 -0.18 -8.76 10.64
CA SER A 84 -0.32 -8.25 9.27
C SER A 84 0.74 -7.19 8.95
N MET A 85 0.94 -6.22 9.85
CA MET A 85 1.81 -5.09 9.58
C MET A 85 3.28 -5.39 9.90
N TYR A 86 3.63 -5.88 11.09
CA TYR A 86 5.04 -6.13 11.40
C TYR A 86 5.58 -7.41 10.73
N LEU A 87 4.99 -8.57 11.02
CA LEU A 87 5.47 -9.84 10.48
C LEU A 87 5.23 -9.95 8.96
N GLY A 88 4.08 -9.47 8.47
CA GLY A 88 3.81 -9.38 7.04
C GLY A 88 4.84 -8.52 6.30
N PHE A 89 5.31 -7.44 6.92
CA PHE A 89 6.37 -6.60 6.34
C PHE A 89 7.71 -7.34 6.23
N PHE A 90 8.04 -8.29 7.10
CA PHE A 90 9.25 -9.09 6.93
C PHE A 90 9.20 -9.89 5.63
N ALA A 91 8.08 -10.58 5.39
CA ALA A 91 7.87 -11.33 4.16
C ALA A 91 7.88 -10.40 2.94
N TRP A 92 7.25 -9.24 3.05
CA TRP A 92 7.18 -8.24 1.99
C TRP A 92 8.56 -7.67 1.61
N TYR A 93 9.33 -7.17 2.60
CA TYR A 93 10.67 -6.63 2.36
C TYR A 93 11.64 -7.68 1.87
N ARG A 94 11.49 -8.93 2.32
CA ARG A 94 12.26 -10.05 1.77
C ARG A 94 11.88 -10.30 0.31
N GLY A 95 10.59 -10.23 -0.04
CA GLY A 95 10.11 -10.29 -1.43
C GLY A 95 10.68 -9.17 -2.30
N LEU A 96 10.74 -7.94 -1.78
CA LEU A 96 11.38 -6.78 -2.43
C LEU A 96 12.88 -7.01 -2.65
N ALA A 97 13.57 -7.62 -1.69
CA ALA A 97 15.01 -7.84 -1.76
C ALA A 97 15.42 -8.92 -2.79
N ILE A 98 14.55 -9.92 -3.04
CA ILE A 98 14.83 -11.07 -3.91
C ILE A 98 14.28 -10.87 -5.33
N GLY A 99 13.14 -10.20 -5.48
CA GLY A 99 12.41 -10.11 -6.75
C GLY A 99 12.77 -8.88 -7.59
N PRO A 100 12.66 -8.95 -8.93
CA PRO A 100 12.75 -7.76 -9.76
C PRO A 100 11.58 -6.81 -9.46
N MET A 101 11.86 -5.52 -9.25
CA MET A 101 10.88 -4.50 -8.84
C MET A 101 9.61 -4.47 -9.73
N SER A 102 9.76 -4.80 -11.02
CA SER A 102 8.64 -4.94 -11.95
C SER A 102 7.58 -5.97 -11.53
N ARG A 103 7.97 -7.12 -10.97
CA ARG A 103 7.03 -8.15 -10.46
C ARG A 103 6.36 -7.70 -9.17
N VAL A 104 7.10 -7.05 -8.28
CA VAL A 104 6.57 -6.54 -7.01
C VAL A 104 5.47 -5.50 -7.26
N SER A 105 5.68 -4.61 -8.23
CA SER A 105 4.66 -3.66 -8.67
C SER A 105 3.39 -4.36 -9.21
N GLN A 106 3.51 -5.53 -9.84
CA GLN A 106 2.34 -6.31 -10.28
C GLN A 106 1.53 -6.87 -9.10
N VAL A 107 2.22 -7.39 -8.09
CA VAL A 107 1.55 -7.92 -6.89
C VAL A 107 0.73 -6.81 -6.21
N GLN A 108 1.24 -5.57 -6.20
CA GLN A 108 0.48 -4.42 -5.69
C GLN A 108 -0.76 -4.10 -6.53
N LEU A 109 -0.75 -4.33 -7.85
CA LEU A 109 -1.94 -4.10 -8.69
C LEU A 109 -3.04 -5.14 -8.45
N VAL A 110 -2.67 -6.34 -8.00
CA VAL A 110 -3.62 -7.41 -7.63
C VAL A 110 -4.27 -7.13 -6.27
N GLN A 111 -3.56 -6.47 -5.35
CA GLN A 111 -4.02 -6.23 -3.97
C GLN A 111 -5.39 -5.52 -3.90
N PRO A 112 -5.66 -4.39 -4.59
CA PRO A 112 -6.98 -3.74 -4.55
C PRO A 112 -8.13 -4.64 -4.99
N VAL A 113 -7.90 -5.46 -6.02
CA VAL A 113 -8.91 -6.39 -6.57
C VAL A 113 -9.24 -7.48 -5.56
N LEU A 114 -8.20 -8.09 -4.96
CA LEU A 114 -8.38 -9.10 -3.94
C LEU A 114 -9.05 -8.50 -2.70
N THR A 115 -8.68 -7.29 -2.27
CA THR A 115 -9.31 -6.61 -1.13
C THR A 115 -10.82 -6.43 -1.36
N ILE A 116 -11.23 -5.94 -2.53
CA ILE A 116 -12.65 -5.79 -2.88
C ILE A 116 -13.35 -7.16 -2.90
N GLY A 117 -12.72 -8.17 -3.50
CA GLY A 117 -13.27 -9.53 -3.55
C GLY A 117 -13.46 -10.16 -2.17
N TRP A 118 -12.47 -10.00 -1.27
CA TRP A 118 -12.56 -10.46 0.11
C TRP A 118 -13.59 -9.68 0.91
N ALA A 119 -13.73 -8.37 0.71
CA ALA A 119 -14.76 -7.58 1.36
C ALA A 119 -16.16 -8.08 0.98
N ALA A 120 -16.41 -8.30 -0.32
CA ALA A 120 -17.68 -8.86 -0.78
C ALA A 120 -17.94 -10.28 -0.23
N LEU A 121 -16.91 -11.14 -0.18
CA LEU A 121 -17.07 -12.52 0.26
C LEU A 121 -17.21 -12.68 1.79
N LEU A 122 -16.41 -11.95 2.56
CA LEU A 122 -16.32 -12.11 4.02
C LEU A 122 -17.25 -11.15 4.75
N LEU A 123 -17.35 -9.89 4.31
CA LEU A 123 -18.16 -8.87 4.94
C LEU A 123 -19.56 -8.76 4.30
N HIS A 124 -19.81 -9.46 3.19
CA HIS A 124 -21.06 -9.42 2.45
C HIS A 124 -21.44 -7.98 2.03
N GLU A 125 -20.44 -7.15 1.73
CA GLU A 125 -20.67 -5.77 1.27
C GLU A 125 -21.31 -5.77 -0.13
N ASP A 126 -22.36 -4.95 -0.27
CA ASP A 126 -23.02 -4.74 -1.56
C ASP A 126 -22.08 -3.98 -2.52
N LEU A 127 -21.63 -4.70 -3.55
CA LEU A 127 -20.85 -4.13 -4.65
C LEU A 127 -21.75 -3.23 -5.49
N THR A 128 -21.77 -1.94 -5.14
CA THR A 128 -22.48 -0.94 -5.94
C THR A 128 -21.89 -0.87 -7.35
N TRP A 129 -22.73 -0.55 -8.34
CA TRP A 129 -22.31 -0.46 -9.74
C TRP A 129 -21.12 0.50 -9.97
N PRO A 130 -21.04 1.67 -9.30
CA PRO A 130 -19.85 2.51 -9.36
C PRO A 130 -18.57 1.83 -8.86
N THR A 131 -18.63 1.03 -7.79
CA THR A 131 -17.47 0.28 -7.26
C THR A 131 -16.99 -0.76 -8.26
N VAL A 132 -17.92 -1.47 -8.90
CA VAL A 132 -17.61 -2.49 -9.92
C VAL A 132 -16.97 -1.84 -11.15
N VAL A 133 -17.58 -0.77 -11.68
CA VAL A 133 -17.08 -0.05 -12.85
C VAL A 133 -15.72 0.60 -12.55
N GLY A 134 -15.58 1.23 -11.39
CA GLY A 134 -14.32 1.82 -10.94
C GLY A 134 -13.23 0.77 -10.77
N GLY A 135 -13.54 -0.37 -10.15
CA GLY A 135 -12.62 -1.50 -10.01
C GLY A 135 -12.16 -2.04 -11.37
N LEU A 136 -13.09 -2.25 -12.31
CA LEU A 136 -12.76 -2.68 -13.68
C LEU A 136 -11.90 -1.65 -14.41
N ALA A 137 -12.17 -0.36 -14.28
CA ALA A 137 -11.37 0.70 -14.87
C ALA A 137 -9.93 0.72 -14.33
N VAL A 138 -9.76 0.56 -13.01
CA VAL A 138 -8.44 0.46 -12.38
C VAL A 138 -7.69 -0.77 -12.89
N ILE A 139 -8.35 -1.93 -12.97
CA ILE A 139 -7.76 -3.17 -13.51
C ILE A 139 -7.36 -2.98 -14.98
N ALA A 140 -8.19 -2.33 -15.79
CA ALA A 140 -7.89 -2.07 -17.19
C ALA A 140 -6.68 -1.14 -17.37
N CYS A 141 -6.62 -0.03 -16.62
CA CYS A 141 -5.48 0.89 -16.62
C CYS A 141 -4.19 0.23 -16.11
N ALA A 142 -4.31 -0.61 -15.07
CA ALA A 142 -3.22 -1.43 -14.58
C ALA A 142 -2.72 -2.36 -15.70
N ALA A 143 -3.60 -3.13 -16.32
CA ALA A 143 -3.26 -4.07 -17.38
C ALA A 143 -2.60 -3.39 -18.60
N THR A 144 -3.08 -2.22 -19.03
CA THR A 144 -2.48 -1.47 -20.15
C THR A 144 -1.07 -0.98 -19.80
N THR A 145 -0.88 -0.43 -18.60
CA THR A 145 0.43 0.04 -18.12
C THR A 145 1.45 -1.09 -18.08
N VAL A 146 1.02 -2.27 -17.63
CA VAL A 146 1.86 -3.47 -17.52
C VAL A 146 2.25 -3.99 -18.90
N ARG A 147 1.27 -4.13 -19.79
CA ARG A 147 1.49 -4.58 -21.17
C ARG A 147 2.42 -3.63 -21.95
N ALA A 148 2.25 -2.32 -21.77
CA ALA A 148 3.12 -1.33 -22.41
C ALA A 148 4.59 -1.48 -21.98
N ARG A 149 4.86 -1.71 -20.68
CA ARG A 149 6.22 -1.90 -20.17
C ARG A 149 6.85 -3.22 -20.64
N VAL A 150 6.07 -4.30 -20.77
CA VAL A 150 6.56 -5.59 -21.27
C VAL A 150 6.96 -5.50 -22.75
N ARG A 151 6.16 -4.81 -23.58
CA ARG A 151 6.42 -4.62 -25.01
C ARG A 151 7.70 -3.82 -25.28
N THR A 152 7.99 -2.79 -24.49
CA THR A 152 9.26 -2.03 -24.61
C THR A 152 10.48 -2.89 -24.30
N LYS A 153 10.35 -3.86 -23.39
CA LYS A 153 11.45 -4.76 -23.03
C LYS A 153 11.76 -5.77 -24.14
N SER A 154 10.75 -6.31 -24.85
CA SER A 154 10.99 -7.25 -25.96
C SER A 154 11.59 -6.55 -27.19
N VAL A 155 11.11 -5.34 -27.52
CA VAL A 155 11.62 -4.56 -28.66
C VAL A 155 13.09 -4.19 -28.52
N ARG A 156 13.60 -4.01 -27.29
CA ARG A 156 15.03 -3.73 -27.05
C ARG A 156 15.91 -4.96 -27.19
N VAL A 157 15.44 -6.13 -26.73
CA VAL A 157 16.20 -7.39 -26.85
C VAL A 157 16.39 -7.78 -28.32
N GLU A 158 15.37 -7.60 -29.15
CA GLU A 158 15.40 -7.92 -30.59
C GLU A 158 16.21 -6.93 -31.44
N ARG A 159 16.59 -5.78 -30.87
CA ARG A 159 17.44 -4.79 -31.55
C ARG A 159 18.93 -4.93 -31.25
N ASP A 160 19.26 -5.65 -30.18
CA ASP A 160 20.62 -5.93 -29.72
C ASP A 160 21.07 -7.38 -30.05
N SER A 161 20.27 -8.14 -30.82
CA SER A 161 20.59 -9.46 -31.38
C SER A 161 20.88 -9.38 -32.88
#